data_AF-A0A920NGF7-F1
#
_entry.id   AF-A0A920NGF7-F1
#
_cell.length_a   1.000
_cell.length_b   1.000
_cell.length_c   1.000
_cell.angle_alpha   90.00
_cell.angle_beta   90.00
_cell.angle_gamma   90.00
#
_symmetry.space_group_name_H-M   'P 1'
#
loop_
_entity.id
_entity.type
_entity.pdbx_description
1 polymer ?
#
loop_
_entity_poly.entity_id
_entity_poly.type
_entity_poly.pdbx_seq_one_letter_code
_entity_poly.pdbx_strand_id
1 'polypeptide(L)' 'MEISRDIFVESPLPHPSVMLRKEELQSLGGYQDRGWAEDYDLWLRYFIAGKQIDKIAKVLLYWRDHASRQVEQTLDIQ' A
#
# COMPACT_ATOMS: atom_id res chain seq x y z
N MET A 1 6.59 8.38 12.62
CA MET A 1 7.80 7.53 12.44
C MET A 1 7.45 6.05 12.68
N GLU A 2 6.44 5.54 11.99
CA GLU A 2 6.04 4.12 12.09
C GLU A 2 6.11 3.51 10.68
N ILE A 3 5.58 4.24 9.69
CA ILE A 3 5.61 3.89 8.27
C ILE A 3 7.03 3.72 7.70
N SER A 4 8.01 4.52 8.15
CA SER A 4 9.41 4.38 7.72
C SER A 4 10.07 3.08 8.18
N ARG A 5 9.55 2.45 9.25
CA ARG A 5 10.07 1.20 9.79
C ARG A 5 9.46 -0.01 9.10
N ASP A 6 8.17 0.10 8.74
CA ASP A 6 7.41 -1.01 8.17
C ASP A 6 7.44 -1.03 6.63
N ILE A 7 7.84 0.08 5.98
CA ILE A 7 7.92 0.14 4.51
C ILE A 7 8.86 -0.91 3.93
N PHE A 8 9.79 -1.47 4.70
CA PHE A 8 10.71 -2.53 4.26
C PHE A 8 10.24 -3.95 4.61
N VAL A 9 9.12 -4.08 5.34
CA VAL A 9 8.65 -5.37 5.88
C VAL A 9 7.34 -5.80 5.22
N GLU A 10 6.37 -4.91 5.04
CA GLU A 10 5.07 -5.19 4.39
C GLU A 10 4.55 -3.96 3.65
N SER A 11 3.62 -4.13 2.70
CA SER A 11 2.90 -3.00 2.09
C SER A 11 2.06 -2.33 3.18
N PRO A 12 2.44 -1.14 3.69
CA PRO A 12 1.87 -0.62 4.92
C PRO A 12 0.48 -0.01 4.69
N LEU A 13 0.05 0.15 3.45
CA LEU A 13 -1.15 0.88 3.08
C LEU A 13 -2.18 -0.05 2.44
N PRO A 14 -3.34 -0.28 3.10
CA PRO A 14 -4.45 -0.93 2.41
C PRO A 14 -4.92 -0.01 1.26
N HIS A 15 -4.73 -0.50 0.04
CA HIS A 15 -5.13 0.12 -1.22
C HIS A 15 -6.50 0.85 -1.23
N PRO A 16 -7.58 0.33 -0.60
CA PRO A 16 -8.92 0.94 -0.69
C PRO A 16 -9.09 2.33 -0.05
N SER A 17 -8.16 2.82 0.77
CA SER A 17 -8.28 4.14 1.41
C SER A 17 -7.12 5.09 1.12
N VAL A 18 -6.24 4.74 0.19
CA VAL A 18 -5.08 5.58 -0.14
C VAL A 18 -5.52 6.77 -0.97
N MET A 19 -5.11 7.96 -0.55
CA MET A 19 -5.18 9.18 -1.34
C MET A 19 -3.79 9.76 -1.53
N LEU A 20 -3.52 10.28 -2.72
CA LEU A 20 -2.22 10.79 -3.12
C LEU A 20 -2.39 11.99 -4.04
N ARG A 21 -1.43 12.91 -4.02
CA ARG A 21 -1.48 14.11 -4.86
C ARG A 21 -1.19 13.73 -6.30
N LYS A 22 -2.05 14.15 -7.22
CA LYS A 22 -1.89 13.86 -8.66
C LYS A 22 -0.54 14.32 -9.20
N GLU A 23 -0.09 15.51 -8.81
CA GLU A 23 1.20 16.08 -9.22
C GLU A 23 2.39 15.24 -8.74
N GLU A 24 2.30 14.66 -7.55
CA GLU A 24 3.35 13.80 -6.99
C GLU A 24 3.35 12.43 -7.67
N LEU A 25 2.18 11.87 -7.96
CA LEU A 25 2.07 10.64 -8.75
C LEU A 25 2.74 10.79 -10.12
N GLN A 26 2.44 11.89 -10.82
CA GLN A 26 2.97 12.15 -12.15
C GLN A 26 4.47 12.41 -12.12
N SER A 27 4.96 13.20 -11.18
CA SER A 27 6.40 13.50 -11.06
C SER A 27 7.24 12.31 -10.64
N LEU A 28 6.66 11.34 -9.92
CA LEU A 28 7.34 10.10 -9.52
C LEU A 28 7.16 8.96 -10.53
N GLY A 29 6.41 9.17 -11.61
CA GLY A 29 6.28 8.20 -12.71
C GLY A 29 5.20 7.13 -12.54
N GLY A 30 4.19 7.38 -11.68
CA GLY A 30 2.98 6.56 -11.60
C GLY A 30 3.17 5.11 -11.15
N TYR A 31 2.18 4.26 -11.39
CA TYR A 31 2.32 2.81 -11.29
C TYR A 31 3.16 2.28 -12.46
N GLN A 32 3.98 1.27 -12.20
CA GLN A 32 4.88 0.70 -13.20
C GLN A 32 4.80 -0.82 -13.17
N ASP A 33 4.40 -1.40 -14.29
CA ASP A 33 4.41 -2.85 -14.48
C ASP A 33 5.85 -3.29 -14.78
N ARG A 34 6.52 -3.82 -13.76
CA ARG A 34 7.89 -4.33 -13.82
C ARG A 34 8.00 -5.80 -13.38
N GLY A 35 6.87 -6.50 -13.30
CA GLY A 35 6.80 -7.87 -12.79
C GLY A 35 6.95 -8.01 -11.27
N TRP A 36 6.83 -6.91 -10.52
CA TRP A 36 6.78 -6.89 -9.05
C TRP A 36 5.58 -6.08 -8.55
N ALA A 37 5.34 -6.08 -7.24
CA ALA A 37 4.25 -5.34 -6.61
C ALA A 37 4.35 -3.83 -6.91
N GLU A 38 3.47 -3.34 -7.78
CA GLU A 38 3.50 -1.96 -8.30
C GLU A 38 3.26 -0.91 -7.21
N ASP A 39 2.43 -1.25 -6.22
CA ASP A 39 2.06 -0.40 -5.10
C ASP A 39 3.23 -0.19 -4.14
N TYR A 40 3.95 -1.26 -3.86
CA TYR A 40 5.14 -1.25 -3.03
C TYR A 40 6.27 -0.44 -3.66
N ASP A 41 6.52 -0.65 -4.96
CA ASP A 41 7.46 0.16 -5.74
C ASP A 41 7.13 1.66 -5.69
N LEU A 42 5.84 2.01 -5.78
CA LEU A 42 5.37 3.39 -5.67
C LEU A 42 5.68 3.98 -4.28
N TRP A 43 5.42 3.24 -3.19
CA TRP A 43 5.71 3.73 -1.83
C TRP A 43 7.20 3.91 -1.60
N LEU A 44 8.04 3.01 -2.10
CA LEU A 44 9.49 3.14 -2.04
C LEU A 44 9.96 4.39 -2.78
N ARG A 45 9.41 4.69 -3.96
CA ARG A 45 9.73 5.93 -4.69
C ARG A 45 9.31 7.18 -3.93
N TYR A 46 8.14 7.20 -3.31
CA TYR A 46 7.70 8.30 -2.43
C TYR A 46 8.66 8.48 -1.25
N PHE A 47 9.05 7.38 -0.60
CA PHE A 47 9.98 7.40 0.53
C PHE A 47 11.37 7.91 0.15
N ILE A 48 11.94 7.41 -0.96
CA ILE A 48 13.24 7.86 -1.49
C ILE A 48 13.20 9.34 -1.88
N ALA A 49 12.06 9.82 -2.41
CA ALA A 49 11.86 11.23 -2.74
C ALA A 49 11.62 12.14 -1.51
N GLY A 50 11.70 11.60 -0.28
CA GLY A 50 11.50 12.34 0.95
C GLY A 50 10.06 12.80 1.16
N LYS A 51 9.09 12.18 0.48
CA LYS A 51 7.67 12.51 0.64
C LYS A 51 7.14 11.91 1.93
N GLN A 52 6.27 12.67 2.60
CA GLN A 52 5.63 12.21 3.81
C GLN A 52 4.46 11.29 3.46
N ILE A 53 4.49 10.09 4.03
CA ILE A 53 3.40 9.12 3.98
C ILE A 53 2.86 9.03 5.40
N ASP A 54 1.56 9.26 5.59
CA ASP A 54 0.89 9.21 6.89
C ASP A 54 -0.35 8.33 6.85
N LYS A 55 -0.60 7.62 7.95
CA LYS A 55 -1.83 6.89 8.22
C LYS A 55 -2.73 7.79 9.05
N ILE A 56 -3.90 8.14 8.53
CA ILE A 56 -4.90 8.88 9.31
C ILE A 56 -5.47 7.92 10.35
N ALA A 57 -5.37 8.28 11.64
CA ALA A 57 -5.91 7.50 12.77
C ALA A 57 -7.45 7.59 12.85
N LYS A 58 -8.14 7.24 11.76
CA LYS A 58 -9.61 7.22 11.63
C LYS A 58 -10.02 6.01 10.80
N VAL A 59 -11.15 5.42 11.14
CA VAL A 59 -11.78 4.39 10.32
C VAL A 59 -12.40 5.07 9.09
N LEU A 60 -11.78 4.87 7.93
CA LEU A 60 -12.21 5.45 6.65
C LEU A 60 -12.83 4.41 5.69
N LEU A 61 -12.75 3.12 6.05
CA LEU A 61 -13.22 2.03 5.22
C LEU A 61 -13.94 0.98 6.08
N TYR A 62 -15.14 0.61 5.64
CA TYR A 62 -15.83 -0.58 6.10
C TYR A 62 -15.69 -1.65 5.03
N TRP A 63 -14.90 -2.69 5.31
CA TRP A 63 -14.76 -3.82 4.41
C TRP A 63 -15.95 -4.76 4.56
N ARG A 64 -16.62 -5.09 3.45
CA ARG A 64 -17.68 -6.12 3.44
C ARG A 64 -17.07 -7.43 2.95
N ASP A 65 -16.97 -8.40 3.85
CA ASP A 65 -16.53 -9.74 3.51
C ASP A 65 -17.75 -10.64 3.31
N HIS A 66 -17.86 -11.26 2.13
CA HIS A 66 -18.94 -12.18 1.80
C HIS A 66 -18.45 -13.62 1.99
N ALA A 67 -19.29 -14.49 2.57
CA ALA A 67 -18.95 -15.90 2.82
C ALA A 67 -18.60 -16.70 1.55
N SER A 68 -18.94 -16.21 0.36
CA SER A 68 -18.57 -16.78 -0.93
C SER A 68 -17.20 -16.34 -1.43
N ARG A 69 -16.47 -15.51 -0.68
CA ARG A 69 -15.11 -15.11 -1.04
C ARG A 69 -14.22 -16.36 -0.93
N GLN A 70 -13.75 -16.84 -2.08
CA GLN A 70 -12.69 -17.83 -2.09
C GLN A 70 -11.41 -17.16 -1.59
N VAL A 71 -11.03 -17.49 -0.36
CA VAL A 71 -9.68 -17.27 0.13
C VAL A 71 -9.00 -18.62 -0.09
N GLU A 72 -8.02 -18.69 -1.00
CA GLU A 72 -7.12 -19.84 -1.02
C GLU A 72 -6.22 -19.72 0.22
N GLN A 73 -6.74 -20.10 1.38
CA GLN A 73 -5.92 -20.34 2.56
C GLN A 73 -5.34 -21.74 2.43
N THR A 74 -4.24 -21.86 1.68
CA THR A 74 -3.32 -22.97 1.88
C THR A 74 -1.97 -22.38 2.22
N LEU A 75 -1.70 -22.28 3.51
CA LEU A 75 -0.38 -22.42 4.11
C LEU A 75 -0.62 -22.77 5.58
N ASP A 76 -0.86 -24.06 5.81
CA ASP A 76 -0.48 -24.69 7.07
C ASP A 76 1.00 -24.38 7.31
N ILE A 77 1.27 -23.63 8.38
CA ILE A 77 2.59 -23.63 9.00
C ILE A 77 2.35 -23.91 10.49
N GLN A 78 2.95 -25.01 10.92
CA GLN A 78 2.88 -25.58 12.26
C GLN A 78 3.30 -24.61 13.36
#